data_AF-A0A074LL90-F1
#
_entry.id   AF-A0A074LL90-F1
#
_cell.length_a   1.000
_cell.length_b   1.000
_cell.length_c   1.000
_cell.angle_alpha   90.00
_cell.angle_beta   90.00
_cell.angle_gamma   90.00
#
_symmetry.space_group_name_H-M   'P 1'
#
loop_
_entity.id
_entity.type
_entity.pdbx_description
1 polymer ?
#
loop_
_entity_poly.entity_id
_entity_poly.type
_entity_poly.pdbx_seq_one_letter_code
_entity_poly.pdbx_strand_id
1 'polypeptide(L)' 'MLILRYFQIKGNPTKINYNNVQPNWTGSIDVFNYQEKHLRTFNFEKGKLISYVRFSPPNTKQIGKN' A
#
# COMPACT_ATOMS: atom_id res chain seq x y z
N MET A 1 13.24 -6.41 2.07
CA MET A 1 12.01 -7.22 2.08
C MET A 1 10.83 -6.35 2.47
N LEU A 2 9.68 -6.48 1.79
CA LEU A 2 8.47 -5.73 2.08
C LEU A 2 7.39 -6.68 2.58
N ILE A 3 6.58 -6.21 3.53
CA ILE A 3 5.41 -6.94 4.03
C ILE A 3 4.19 -6.25 3.43
N LEU A 4 3.28 -7.04 2.84
CA LEU A 4 2.04 -6.56 2.26
C LEU A 4 0.86 -7.03 3.11
N ARG A 5 -0.03 -6.12 3.48
CA ARG A 5 -1.32 -6.45 4.11
C ARG A 5 -2.44 -6.09 3.13
N TYR A 6 -3.37 -7.02 2.96
CA TYR A 6 -4.51 -6.89 2.04
C TYR A 6 -5.78 -6.72 2.86
N PHE A 7 -6.49 -5.61 2.66
CA PHE A 7 -7.78 -5.35 3.26
C PHE A 7 -8.86 -5.41 2.20
N GLN A 8 -9.87 -6.24 2.43
CA GLN A 8 -10.95 -6.42 1.49
C GLN A 8 -12.23 -5.73 1.95
N ILE A 9 -12.85 -5.00 1.02
CA ILE A 9 -14.20 -4.46 1.17
C ILE A 9 -15.20 -5.30 0.35
N LYS A 10 -14.84 -5.69 -0.89
CA LYS A 10 -15.67 -6.50 -1.79
C LYS A 10 -14.82 -7.36 -2.74
N GLY A 11 -15.28 -8.56 -3.07
CA GLY A 11 -14.60 -9.50 -3.98
C GLY A 11 -14.13 -10.79 -3.29
N ASN A 12 -13.21 -11.53 -3.90
CA ASN A 12 -12.61 -12.73 -3.30
C ASN A 12 -11.10 -12.49 -3.07
N PRO A 13 -10.59 -12.61 -1.83
CA PRO A 13 -9.22 -12.21 -1.51
C PRO A 13 -8.18 -13.27 -1.89
N THR A 14 -8.60 -14.52 -2.11
CA THR A 14 -7.69 -15.67 -2.30
C THR A 14 -6.89 -15.65 -3.61
N LYS A 15 -7.15 -14.69 -4.51
CA LYS A 15 -6.48 -14.59 -5.81
C LYS A 15 -5.89 -13.22 -6.10
N ILE A 16 -5.50 -12.47 -5.08
CA ILE A 16 -5.01 -11.10 -5.23
C ILE A 16 -3.55 -11.02 -4.81
N ASN A 17 -2.75 -10.41 -5.68
CA ASN A 17 -1.42 -9.96 -5.35
C ASN A 17 -1.24 -8.52 -5.85
N TYR A 18 -0.20 -7.84 -5.40
CA TYR A 18 0.03 -6.43 -5.76
C TYR A 18 0.15 -6.21 -7.28
N ASN A 19 0.67 -7.19 -8.02
CA ASN A 19 0.85 -7.12 -9.46
C ASN A 19 -0.41 -7.51 -10.26
N ASN A 20 -1.41 -8.13 -9.62
CA ASN A 20 -2.61 -8.63 -10.27
C ASN A 20 -3.82 -8.47 -9.34
N VAL A 21 -4.44 -7.29 -9.42
CA VAL A 21 -5.67 -6.97 -8.72
C VAL A 21 -6.85 -7.26 -9.64
N GLN A 22 -7.77 -8.14 -9.21
CA GLN A 22 -8.88 -8.58 -10.06
C GLN A 22 -9.93 -7.48 -10.29
N PRO A 23 -10.59 -7.42 -11.46
CA PRO A 23 -11.59 -6.40 -11.80
C PRO A 23 -12.81 -6.34 -10.86
N ASN A 24 -13.07 -7.39 -10.10
CA ASN A 24 -14.19 -7.47 -9.15
C ASN A 24 -13.79 -7.17 -7.71
N TRP A 25 -12.54 -6.79 -7.46
CA TRP A 25 -12.05 -6.49 -6.12
C TRP A 25 -12.05 -5.00 -5.79
N THR A 26 -12.47 -4.71 -4.57
CA THR A 26 -12.39 -3.39 -3.94
C THR A 26 -11.79 -3.57 -2.56
N GLY A 27 -10.78 -2.77 -2.24
CA GLY A 27 -10.02 -2.89 -1.01
C GLY A 27 -8.77 -2.03 -1.00
N SER A 28 -7.87 -2.30 -0.06
CA SER A 28 -6.60 -1.61 0.03
C SER A 28 -5.43 -2.57 0.24
N ILE A 29 -4.24 -2.13 -0.18
CA ILE A 29 -2.98 -2.82 0.05
C ILE A 29 -2.08 -1.86 0.80
N ASP A 30 -1.72 -2.25 2.03
CA ASP A 30 -0.74 -1.53 2.82
C ASP A 30 0.64 -2.20 2.69
N VAL A 31 1.66 -1.37 2.54
CA VAL A 31 3.05 -1.76 2.37
C VAL A 31 3.84 -1.34 3.60
N PHE A 32 4.49 -2.31 4.23
CA PHE A 32 5.36 -2.10 5.38
C PHE A 32 6.79 -2.55 5.07
N ASN A 33 7.75 -1.94 5.76
CA ASN A 33 9.08 -2.55 5.86
C ASN A 33 9.08 -3.64 6.95
N TYR A 34 10.23 -4.32 7.12
CA TYR A 34 10.36 -5.38 8.12
C TYR A 34 10.34 -4.91 9.58
N GLN A 35 10.49 -3.59 9.80
CA GLN A 35 10.36 -2.95 11.11
C GLN A 35 8.90 -2.49 11.36
N GLU A 36 7.95 -3.02 10.59
CA GLU A 36 6.53 -2.66 10.60
C GLU A 36 6.24 -1.17 10.36
N LYS A 37 7.20 -0.44 9.78
CA LYS A 37 6.96 0.95 9.39
C LYS A 37 6.07 0.98 8.16
N HIS A 38 4.92 1.62 8.30
CA HIS A 38 4.00 1.86 7.20
C HIS A 38 4.66 2.77 6.16
N LEU A 39 4.78 2.30 4.92
CA LEU A 39 5.41 3.01 3.81
C LEU A 39 4.38 3.58 2.85
N ARG A 40 3.37 2.79 2.48
CA ARG A 40 2.36 3.19 1.49
C ARG A 40 1.04 2.46 1.70
N THR A 41 -0.05 3.15 1.38
CA THR A 41 -1.38 2.54 1.17
C THR A 41 -1.79 2.72 -0.28
N PHE A 42 -2.33 1.69 -0.90
CA PHE A 42 -2.96 1.73 -2.22
C PHE A 42 -4.43 1.37 -2.09
N ASN A 43 -5.34 2.17 -2.63
CA ASN A 43 -6.76 1.90 -2.62
C ASN A 43 -7.26 1.53 -4.01
N PHE A 44 -8.07 0.49 -4.09
CA PHE A 44 -8.59 -0.04 -5.33
C PHE A 44 -10.11 -0.12 -5.32
N GLU A 45 -10.72 0.19 -6.46
CA GLU A 45 -12.14 -0.04 -6.73
C GLU A 45 -12.31 -0.75 -8.06
N LYS A 46 -13.02 -1.88 -8.07
CA LYS A 46 -13.23 -2.71 -9.27
C LYS A 46 -11.92 -3.03 -10.00
N GLY A 47 -10.90 -3.40 -9.24
CA GLY A 47 -9.54 -3.72 -9.71
C GLY A 47 -8.70 -2.53 -10.16
N LYS A 48 -9.25 -1.31 -10.14
CA LYS A 48 -8.54 -0.11 -10.57
C LYS A 48 -7.97 0.63 -9.36
N LEU A 49 -6.70 1.05 -9.45
CA LEU A 49 -6.09 1.92 -8.45
C LEU A 49 -6.80 3.29 -8.50
N ILE A 50 -7.43 3.68 -7.39
CA ILE A 50 -8.14 4.97 -7.29
C ILE A 50 -7.33 6.01 -6.52
N SER A 51 -6.48 5.59 -5.58
CA SER A 51 -5.61 6.50 -4.83
C SER A 51 -4.44 5.76 -4.18
N TYR A 52 -3.41 6.50 -3.81
CA TYR A 52 -2.34 6.00 -2.96
C TYR A 52 -1.82 7.09 -2.03
N VAL A 53 -1.28 6.67 -0.88
CA VAL A 53 -0.62 7.55 0.10
C VAL A 53 0.79 7.02 0.32
N ARG A 54 1.77 7.92 0.44
CA ARG A 54 3.15 7.60 0.83
C ARG A 54 3.44 8.20 2.20
N PHE A 55 3.89 7.37 3.11
CA PHE A 55 4.35 7.77 4.43
C PHE A 55 5.86 7.94 4.39
N SER A 56 6.32 9.19 4.48
CA SER A 56 7.74 9.47 4.70
C SER A 56 8.05 9.37 6.19
N PRO A 57 9.24 8.90 6.59
CA PRO A 57 9.77 9.21 7.92
C PRO A 57 9.60 10.72 8.18
N PRO A 58 9.23 11.16 9.40
CA PRO A 58 9.50 12.54 9.79
C PRO A 58 10.98 12.79 9.55
N ASN A 59 11.29 13.81 8.74
CA ASN A 59 12.61 14.15 8.22
C ASN A 59 13.77 13.71 9.12
N THR A 60 14.66 12.84 8.61
CA THR A 60 16.09 13.07 8.83
C THR A 60 16.34 14.49 8.32
N LYS A 61 16.53 15.43 9.24
CA LYS A 61 16.86 16.82 8.95
C LYS A 61 17.84 16.86 7.78
N GLN A 62 17.48 17.52 6.69
CA GLN A 62 18.50 18.08 5.82
C GLN A 62 19.24 19.11 6.68
N ILE A 63 20.36 18.68 7.28
CA ILE A 63 21.35 19.61 7.78
C ILE A 63 22.00 20.16 6.51
N GLY A 64 21.33 21.14 5.89
CA GLY A 64 21.99 22.07 4.99
C GLY A 64 23.05 22.77 5.81
N LYS A 65 24.32 22.41 5.58
CA LYS A 65 25.45 23.22 6.02
C LYS A 65 25.43 24.47 5.14
N ASN A 66 25.04 25.60 5.72
CA ASN A 66 25.47 26.91 5.24
C ASN A 66 26.85 27.21 5.83
#